data_AF-A0A2L0TYK8-F1
#
_entry.id   AF-A0A2L0TYK8-F1
#
_cell.length_a   1.000
_cell.length_b   1.000
_cell.length_c   1.000
_cell.angle_alpha   90.00
_cell.angle_beta   90.00
_cell.angle_gamma   90.00
#
_symmetry.space_group_name_H-M   'P 1'
#
loop_
_entity.id
_entity.type
_entity.pdbx_description
1 polymer ?
#
loop_
_entity_poly.entity_id
_entity_poly.type
_entity_poly.pdbx_seq_one_letter_code
_entity_poly.pdbx_strand_id
1 'polypeptide(L)'
;MEWPEETLLAAYPDIYPMVMEQIIEPFSSVEEARAFWDATGCSLVIIEQGDSVSEFQVLPQHIQNQVMFGLRYPEQELAISEDWRLLLTILNDEGAGIYLLIHSDAPLLPTLEAMHHE
;
A
#
# COMPACT_ATOMS: atom_id res chain seq x y z
N MET A 1 2.81 -12.78 3.67
CA MET A 1 3.36 -11.61 2.96
C MET A 1 4.47 -11.06 3.83
N GLU A 2 5.49 -10.46 3.24
CA GLU A 2 6.72 -10.07 3.95
C GLU A 2 6.56 -8.67 4.53
N TRP A 3 7.11 -8.45 5.72
CA TRP A 3 7.35 -7.11 6.26
C TRP A 3 8.04 -6.26 5.18
N PRO A 4 7.70 -4.97 5.03
CA PRO A 4 8.36 -4.06 4.11
C PRO A 4 9.77 -3.77 4.63
N GLU A 5 10.65 -4.76 4.55
CA GLU A 5 12.07 -4.61 4.80
C GLU A 5 12.67 -3.69 3.72
N GLU A 6 13.93 -3.29 3.96
CA GLU A 6 14.69 -2.41 3.09
C GLU A 6 14.60 -2.80 1.61
N THR A 7 14.44 -4.07 1.20
CA THR A 7 14.45 -4.42 -0.23
C THR A 7 13.34 -3.80 -1.08
N LEU A 8 12.12 -3.63 -0.55
CA LEU A 8 11.02 -3.06 -1.34
C LEU A 8 11.08 -1.52 -1.36
N LEU A 9 11.42 -0.91 -0.23
CA LEU A 9 11.51 0.54 -0.08
C LEU A 9 12.92 1.11 -0.26
N ALA A 10 13.95 0.29 -0.49
CA ALA A 10 15.34 0.75 -0.73
C ALA A 10 15.45 1.53 -2.03
N ALA A 11 14.54 1.32 -2.98
CA ALA A 11 14.41 2.14 -4.17
C ALA A 11 13.98 3.59 -3.82
N TYR A 12 13.48 3.82 -2.61
CA TYR A 12 12.84 5.05 -2.15
C TYR A 12 13.40 5.55 -0.81
N PRO A 13 14.72 5.80 -0.70
CA PRO A 13 15.35 6.16 0.57
C PRO A 13 14.81 7.47 1.16
N ASP A 14 14.32 8.38 0.31
CA ASP A 14 13.83 9.70 0.73
C ASP A 14 12.46 9.63 1.42
N ILE A 15 11.60 8.69 1.03
CA ILE A 15 10.26 8.52 1.62
C ILE A 15 10.17 7.33 2.58
N TYR A 16 11.15 6.42 2.56
CA TYR A 16 11.25 5.29 3.49
C TYR A 16 10.99 5.65 4.95
N PRO A 17 11.68 6.65 5.57
CA PRO A 17 11.47 6.93 6.99
C PRO A 17 10.04 7.39 7.28
N MET A 18 9.43 8.13 6.36
CA MET A 18 8.07 8.66 6.52
C MET A 18 7.04 7.53 6.41
N VAL A 19 7.20 6.61 5.45
CA VAL A 19 6.33 5.44 5.31
C VAL A 19 6.44 4.52 6.53
N MET A 20 7.67 4.23 6.98
CA MET A 20 7.90 3.38 8.13
C MET A 20 7.34 3.98 9.42
N GLU A 21 7.45 5.30 9.60
CA GLU A 21 6.83 6.00 10.74
C GLU A 21 5.32 5.71 10.79
N GLN A 22 4.61 5.80 9.66
CA GLN A 22 3.16 5.53 9.63
C GLN A 22 2.81 4.06 9.90
N ILE A 23 3.67 3.13 9.47
CA ILE A 23 3.48 1.70 9.72
C ILE A 23 3.72 1.35 11.19
N ILE A 24 4.68 2.02 11.84
CA ILE A 24 5.12 1.73 13.20
C ILE A 24 4.33 2.53 14.25
N GLU A 25 3.84 3.74 13.94
CA GLU A 25 3.13 4.65 14.87
C GLU A 25 2.03 3.98 15.70
N PRO A 26 1.21 3.05 15.15
CA PRO A 26 0.17 2.36 15.93
C PRO A 26 0.72 1.40 17.00
N PHE A 27 2.02 1.08 16.96
CA PHE A 27 2.67 0.07 17.77
C PHE A 27 3.73 0.69 18.69
N SER A 28 4.11 -0.04 19.74
CA SER A 28 5.12 0.43 20.69
C SER A 28 6.56 0.20 20.18
N SER A 29 6.73 -0.61 19.14
CA SER A 29 8.04 -1.00 18.60
C SER A 29 7.94 -1.57 17.19
N VAL A 30 9.07 -1.58 16.46
CA VAL A 30 9.20 -2.22 15.14
C VAL A 30 8.93 -3.72 15.24
N GLU A 31 9.39 -4.37 16.31
CA GLU A 31 9.23 -5.80 16.54
C GLU A 31 7.75 -6.17 16.71
N GLU A 32 6.98 -5.34 17.41
CA GLU A 32 5.54 -5.54 17.58
C GLU A 32 4.80 -5.36 16.26
N ALA A 33 5.10 -4.29 15.51
CA ALA A 33 4.54 -4.06 14.20
C ALA A 33 4.84 -5.23 13.24
N ARG A 34 6.09 -5.72 13.23
CA ARG A 34 6.51 -6.87 12.42
C ARG A 34 5.76 -8.14 12.80
N ALA A 35 5.67 -8.43 14.10
CA ALA A 35 4.94 -9.60 14.59
C ALA A 35 3.45 -9.53 14.22
N PHE A 36 2.86 -8.33 14.25
CA PHE A 36 1.48 -8.12 13.81
C PHE A 36 1.33 -8.40 12.31
N TRP A 37 2.19 -7.84 11.47
CA TRP A 37 2.14 -8.04 10.01
C TRP A 37 2.29 -9.51 9.62
N ASP A 38 3.20 -10.23 10.27
CA ASP A 38 3.40 -11.67 10.06
C ASP A 38 2.16 -12.48 10.49
N ALA A 39 1.43 -12.03 11.52
CA ALA A 39 0.26 -12.71 12.05
C ALA A 39 -1.04 -12.43 11.28
N THR A 40 -1.27 -11.18 10.85
CA THR A 40 -2.53 -10.75 10.22
C THR A 40 -2.48 -10.76 8.71
N GLY A 41 -1.28 -10.85 8.13
CA GLY A 41 -1.10 -10.80 6.68
C GLY A 41 -1.28 -9.40 6.11
N CYS A 42 -0.86 -8.37 6.86
CA CYS A 42 -0.74 -7.02 6.31
C CYS A 42 0.14 -6.99 5.05
N SER A 43 -0.12 -6.03 4.18
CA SER A 43 0.63 -5.88 2.93
C SER A 43 0.87 -4.43 2.56
N LEU A 44 2.00 -4.19 1.89
CA LEU A 44 2.32 -2.95 1.23
C LEU A 44 2.39 -3.18 -0.27
N VAL A 45 1.61 -2.42 -1.03
CA VAL A 45 1.67 -2.37 -2.49
C VAL A 45 2.13 -0.97 -2.90
N ILE A 46 3.10 -0.92 -3.80
CA ILE A 46 3.60 0.33 -4.36
C ILE A 46 3.03 0.48 -5.77
N ILE A 47 2.50 1.66 -6.08
CA ILE A 47 1.97 2.03 -7.40
C ILE A 47 2.80 3.20 -7.93
N GLU A 48 3.54 2.96 -8.99
CA GLU A 48 4.60 3.81 -9.53
C GLU A 48 4.27 4.33 -10.93
N GLN A 49 5.04 5.33 -11.39
CA GLN A 49 4.89 5.89 -12.76
C GLN A 49 5.11 4.86 -13.86
N GLY A 50 5.92 3.82 -13.60
CA GLY A 50 6.23 2.77 -14.56
C GLY A 50 5.14 1.70 -14.69
N ASP A 51 4.22 1.62 -13.73
CA ASP A 51 3.25 0.54 -13.66
C ASP A 51 2.18 0.68 -14.75
N SER A 52 1.92 -0.43 -15.42
CA SER A 52 0.94 -0.53 -16.48
C SER A 52 -0.28 -1.35 -16.06
N VAL A 53 -1.41 -1.07 -16.73
CA VAL A 53 -2.66 -1.84 -16.56
C VAL A 53 -2.43 -3.32 -16.88
N SER A 54 -1.56 -3.62 -17.85
CA SER A 54 -1.24 -4.99 -18.24
C SER A 54 -0.52 -5.75 -17.12
N GLU A 55 0.40 -5.10 -16.40
CA GLU A 55 1.06 -5.68 -15.22
C GLU A 55 0.06 -5.90 -14.09
N PHE A 56 -0.83 -4.95 -13.85
CA PHE A 56 -1.89 -5.10 -12.87
C PHE A 56 -2.82 -6.30 -13.19
N GLN A 57 -3.21 -6.45 -14.46
CA GLN A 57 -4.13 -7.51 -14.91
C GLN A 57 -3.54 -8.92 -14.80
N VAL A 58 -2.22 -9.08 -14.82
CA VAL A 58 -1.57 -10.39 -14.64
C VAL A 58 -1.32 -10.75 -13.18
N LEU A 59 -1.53 -9.81 -12.25
CA LEU A 59 -1.47 -10.11 -10.81
C LEU A 59 -2.58 -11.11 -10.42
N PRO A 60 -2.39 -11.89 -9.35
CA PRO A 60 -3.46 -12.73 -8.83
C PRO A 60 -4.72 -11.92 -8.51
N GLN A 61 -5.90 -12.47 -8.82
CA GLN A 61 -7.19 -11.78 -8.64
C GLN A 61 -7.42 -11.25 -7.21
N HIS A 62 -6.93 -11.96 -6.20
CA HIS A 62 -7.08 -11.51 -4.81
C HIS A 62 -6.29 -10.22 -4.53
N ILE A 63 -5.08 -10.08 -5.10
CA ILE A 63 -4.28 -8.85 -4.99
C ILE A 63 -4.97 -7.71 -5.74
N GLN A 64 -5.44 -7.97 -6.97
CA GLN A 64 -6.19 -6.98 -7.72
C GLN A 64 -7.39 -6.48 -6.92
N ASN A 65 -8.17 -7.39 -6.33
CA ASN A 65 -9.34 -7.02 -5.52
C ASN A 65 -8.95 -6.21 -4.27
N GLN A 66 -7.86 -6.56 -3.59
CA GLN A 66 -7.39 -5.82 -2.41
C GLN A 66 -6.93 -4.41 -2.77
N VAL A 67 -6.18 -4.25 -3.87
CA VAL A 67 -5.76 -2.93 -4.37
C VAL A 67 -6.96 -2.09 -4.76
N MET A 68 -7.91 -2.65 -5.53
CA MET A 68 -9.14 -1.95 -5.92
C MET A 68 -10.00 -1.58 -4.70
N PHE A 69 -10.04 -2.44 -3.68
CA PHE A 69 -10.74 -2.15 -2.44
C PHE A 69 -10.07 -1.01 -1.67
N GLY A 70 -8.73 -1.03 -1.54
CA GLY A 70 -7.97 -0.01 -0.83
C GLY A 70 -7.99 1.36 -1.51
N LEU A 71 -8.03 1.41 -2.84
CA LEU A 71 -8.24 2.65 -3.59
C LEU A 71 -9.63 3.24 -3.37
N ARG A 72 -10.64 2.38 -3.20
CA ARG A 72 -12.04 2.77 -3.13
C ARG A 72 -12.50 3.17 -1.74
N TYR A 73 -11.99 2.47 -0.72
CA TYR A 73 -12.42 2.63 0.66
C TYR A 73 -11.20 2.77 1.58
N PRO A 74 -10.39 3.84 1.42
CA PRO A 74 -9.33 4.12 2.38
C PRO A 74 -9.93 4.52 3.73
N GLU A 75 -9.49 3.85 4.79
CA GLU A 75 -9.73 4.26 6.17
C GLU A 75 -8.92 5.51 6.49
N GLN A 76 -7.69 5.59 5.97
CA GLN A 76 -6.81 6.74 6.11
C GLN A 76 -6.07 7.03 4.81
N GLU A 77 -5.86 8.32 4.55
CA GLU A 77 -5.01 8.84 3.49
C GLU A 77 -3.99 9.79 4.10
N LEU A 78 -2.71 9.52 3.84
CA LEU A 78 -1.58 10.23 4.44
C LEU A 78 -0.68 10.76 3.33
N ALA A 79 -0.36 12.05 3.39
CA ALA A 79 0.63 12.65 2.50
C ALA A 79 2.03 12.27 2.99
N ILE A 80 2.78 11.53 2.16
CA ILE A 80 4.15 11.10 2.46
C ILE A 80 5.14 12.12 1.91
N SER A 81 4.92 12.64 0.71
CA SER A 81 5.70 13.75 0.15
C SER A 81 4.85 14.53 -0.85
N GLU A 82 5.43 15.45 -1.61
CA GLU A 82 4.73 16.19 -2.68
C GLU A 82 4.15 15.23 -3.74
N ASP A 83 4.90 14.17 -4.05
CA ASP A 83 4.56 13.24 -5.13
C ASP A 83 4.04 11.89 -4.63
N TRP A 84 3.99 11.67 -3.31
CA TRP A 84 3.62 10.38 -2.73
C TRP A 84 2.57 10.48 -1.65
N ARG A 85 1.59 9.57 -1.72
CA ARG A 85 0.60 9.37 -0.68
C ARG A 85 0.53 7.90 -0.27
N LEU A 86 0.12 7.67 0.98
CA LEU A 86 -0.10 6.34 1.54
C LEU A 86 -1.58 6.21 1.90
N LEU A 87 -2.25 5.23 1.32
CA LEU A 87 -3.58 4.83 1.73
C LEU A 87 -3.47 3.62 2.65
N LEU A 88 -4.23 3.62 3.74
CA LEU A 88 -4.40 2.46 4.61
C LEU A 88 -5.85 2.02 4.52
N THR A 89 -6.03 0.73 4.23
CA THR A 89 -7.35 0.09 4.29
C THR A 89 -7.37 -1.14 5.17
N ILE A 90 -8.37 -1.26 6.04
CA ILE A 90 -8.57 -2.43 6.90
C ILE A 90 -9.45 -3.44 6.18
N LEU A 91 -8.95 -4.66 6.02
CA LEU A 91 -9.58 -5.72 5.23
C LEU A 91 -10.46 -6.66 6.07
N ASN A 92 -10.23 -6.74 7.39
CA ASN A 92 -10.98 -7.63 8.27
C ASN A 92 -11.00 -7.15 9.74
N ASP A 93 -11.81 -7.82 10.55
CA ASP A 93 -11.98 -7.52 11.98
C ASP A 93 -10.73 -7.85 12.83
N GLU A 94 -9.78 -8.62 12.30
CA GLU A 94 -8.49 -8.91 12.93
C GLU A 94 -7.49 -7.76 12.76
N GLY A 95 -7.85 -6.74 11.96
CA GLY A 95 -7.03 -5.56 11.70
C GLY A 95 -6.00 -5.76 10.58
N ALA A 96 -6.13 -6.80 9.76
CA ALA A 96 -5.29 -6.98 8.59
C ALA A 96 -5.49 -5.82 7.62
N GLY A 97 -4.41 -5.10 7.33
CA GLY A 97 -4.43 -3.90 6.49
C GLY A 97 -3.75 -4.11 5.14
N ILE A 98 -4.23 -3.38 4.13
CA ILE A 98 -3.45 -3.10 2.93
C ILE A 98 -3.02 -1.64 2.94
N TYR A 99 -1.72 -1.44 2.75
CA TYR A 99 -1.09 -0.14 2.55
C TYR A 99 -0.85 0.04 1.06
N LEU A 100 -1.35 1.12 0.47
CA LEU A 100 -1.09 1.49 -0.91
C LEU A 100 -0.23 2.74 -0.93
N LEU A 101 1.05 2.59 -1.29
CA LEU A 101 1.96 3.70 -1.49
C LEU A 101 1.91 4.11 -2.96
N ILE A 102 1.43 5.32 -3.22
CA ILE A 102 1.00 5.74 -4.54
C ILE A 102 1.75 6.99 -4.96
N HIS A 103 2.39 6.93 -6.13
CA HIS A 103 2.96 8.09 -6.79
C HIS A 103 1.87 8.90 -7.52
N SER A 104 1.84 10.23 -7.35
CA SER A 104 0.83 11.13 -7.93
C SER A 104 0.73 11.04 -9.46
N ASP A 105 1.87 10.92 -10.15
CA ASP A 105 1.94 10.75 -11.60
C ASP A 105 1.73 9.30 -12.10
N ALA A 106 1.30 8.36 -11.26
CA ALA A 106 1.09 6.98 -11.69
C ALA A 106 -0.08 6.89 -12.71
N PRO A 107 0.19 6.53 -13.99
CA PRO A 107 -0.84 6.52 -15.04
C PRO A 107 -1.88 5.41 -14.84
N LEU A 108 -1.55 4.43 -13.99
CA LEU A 108 -2.43 3.34 -13.59
C LEU A 108 -3.64 3.86 -12.79
N LEU A 109 -3.47 4.91 -11.97
CA LEU A 109 -4.52 5.38 -11.05
C LEU A 109 -5.81 5.80 -11.76
N PRO A 110 -5.81 6.72 -12.75
CA PRO A 110 -7.05 7.09 -13.45
C PRO A 110 -7.74 5.89 -14.10
N THR A 111 -6.97 4.89 -14.54
CA THR A 111 -7.52 3.70 -15.20
C THR A 111 -8.20 2.79 -14.18
N LEU A 112 -7.55 2.51 -13.05
CA LEU A 112 -8.17 1.75 -11.97
C LEU A 112 -9.41 2.48 -11.47
N GLU A 113 -9.33 3.79 -11.24
CA GLU A 113 -10.45 4.66 -10.87
C GLU A 113 -11.62 4.61 -11.89
N ALA A 114 -11.33 4.54 -13.19
CA ALA A 114 -12.33 4.43 -14.25
C ALA A 114 -12.99 3.04 -14.32
N MET A 115 -12.26 1.95 -14.03
CA MET A 115 -12.81 0.59 -13.98
C MET A 115 -13.89 0.41 -12.90
N HIS A 116 -14.09 1.40 -12.00
CA HIS A 116 -15.16 1.40 -11.01
C HIS A 116 -16.54 1.82 -11.55
N HIS A 117 -16.63 2.40 -12.76
CA HIS A 117 -17.85 2.97 -13.29
C HIS A 117 -18.64 2.06 -14.27
N GLU A 118 -18.18 0.83 -14.49
CA GLU A 118 -18.87 -0.18 -15.34
C GLU A 118 -19.58 -1.28 -14.55
#